data_AF-A0A538GYW9-F1
#
_entry.id   AF-A0A538GYW9-F1
#
_cell.length_a   1.000
_cell.length_b   1.000
_cell.length_c   1.000
_cell.angle_alpha   90.00
_cell.angle_beta   90.00
_cell.angle_gamma   90.00
#
_symmetry.space_group_name_H-M   'P 1'
#
loop_
_entity.id
_entity.type
_entity.pdbx_description
1 polymer ?
#
loop_
_entity_poly.entity_id
_entity_poly.type
_entity_poly.pdbx_seq_one_letter_code
_entity_poly.pdbx_strand_id
1 'polypeptide(L)'
;MSLRARLFTIVSLACVIAVSSALAGGQAHAVAATPLTGHFPIEEHIAVLDPESTVCGFPISSDFTGQGTFQVFFDTLGNPIRINVLEHSTGTLSANGIDLRFASSDNKFYDLQNQTLAEVGLVFRYSAPGLGVVLMDRGRLIWNIDSNGEMVGDPIFEAGPHPELNGDFGGLCAALTP
;
A
#
# COMPACT_ATOMS: atom_id res chain seq x y z
N MET A 1 -10.66 -6.86 -7.95
CA MET A 1 -10.46 -5.48 -8.45
C MET A 1 -9.74 -4.74 -7.34
N SER A 2 -8.43 -4.48 -7.52
CA SER A 2 -7.56 -3.95 -6.46
C SER A 2 -8.11 -2.65 -5.87
N LEU A 3 -7.98 -2.47 -4.56
CA LEU A 3 -8.33 -1.25 -3.82
C LEU A 3 -7.72 0.01 -4.48
N ARG A 4 -6.56 -0.17 -5.14
CA ARG A 4 -5.81 0.83 -5.93
C ARG A 4 -6.59 1.34 -7.14
N ALA A 5 -7.31 0.47 -7.85
CA ALA A 5 -8.16 0.86 -8.98
C ALA A 5 -9.34 1.74 -8.53
N ARG A 6 -9.83 1.56 -7.29
CA ARG A 6 -10.93 2.38 -6.73
C ARG A 6 -10.48 3.80 -6.38
N LEU A 7 -9.26 3.97 -5.84
CA LEU A 7 -8.69 5.30 -5.55
C LEU A 7 -8.49 6.13 -6.83
N PHE A 8 -7.93 5.55 -7.90
CA PHE A 8 -7.78 6.25 -9.18
C PHE A 8 -9.13 6.57 -9.86
N THR A 9 -10.14 5.73 -9.66
CA THR A 9 -11.50 5.99 -10.18
C THR A 9 -12.14 7.19 -9.46
N ILE A 10 -11.90 7.37 -8.16
CA ILE A 10 -12.43 8.50 -7.38
C ILE A 10 -11.79 9.83 -7.79
N VAL A 11 -10.48 9.84 -8.11
CA VAL A 11 -9.76 11.07 -8.53
C VAL A 11 -10.26 11.58 -9.89
N SER A 12 -10.66 10.69 -10.80
CA SER A 12 -11.14 11.06 -12.14
C SER A 12 -12.45 11.88 -12.12
N LEU A 13 -13.26 11.79 -11.07
CA LEU A 13 -14.58 12.45 -11.03
C LEU A 13 -14.54 13.88 -10.43
N ALA A 14 -13.44 14.28 -9.80
CA ALA A 14 -13.31 15.60 -9.17
C ALA A 14 -12.93 16.74 -10.15
N CYS A 15 -12.53 16.43 -11.39
CA CYS A 15 -11.98 17.40 -12.35
C CYS A 15 -13.00 18.29 -13.10
N VAL A 16 -14.31 18.24 -12.82
CA VAL A 16 -15.32 18.87 -13.70
C VAL A 16 -15.89 20.20 -13.18
N ILE A 17 -15.52 20.69 -12.00
CA ILE A 17 -16.17 21.91 -11.43
C ILE A 17 -15.15 22.97 -11.03
N ALA A 18 -14.52 23.66 -11.98
CA ALA A 18 -13.94 25.00 -11.74
C ALA A 18 -13.44 25.70 -13.03
N VAL A 19 -14.34 26.12 -13.93
CA VAL A 19 -13.97 27.19 -14.88
C VAL A 19 -15.16 28.11 -15.11
N SER A 20 -15.23 29.20 -14.35
CA SER A 20 -15.90 30.45 -14.74
C SER A 20 -15.55 31.57 -13.74
N SER A 21 -15.18 32.74 -14.28
CA SER A 21 -14.90 34.05 -13.64
C SER A 21 -13.53 34.24 -12.95
N ALA A 22 -12.79 35.34 -13.10
CA ALA A 22 -12.86 36.53 -13.96
C ALA A 22 -11.51 37.27 -13.86
N LEU A 23 -11.15 38.00 -14.92
CA LEU A 23 -9.98 38.88 -14.97
C LEU A 23 -10.18 40.10 -14.04
N ALA A 24 -9.44 40.16 -12.93
CA ALA A 24 -9.18 41.41 -12.20
C ALA A 24 -7.79 41.32 -11.55
N GLY A 25 -6.93 42.30 -11.83
CA GLY A 25 -5.50 42.34 -11.45
C GLY A 25 -5.21 42.54 -9.95
N GLY A 26 -5.81 41.73 -9.08
CA GLY A 26 -5.37 41.57 -7.70
C GLY A 26 -4.17 40.63 -7.65
N GLN A 27 -3.18 40.93 -6.81
CA GLN A 27 -2.14 39.97 -6.46
C GLN A 27 -2.83 38.73 -5.87
N ALA A 28 -3.00 37.70 -6.71
CA ALA A 28 -3.50 36.42 -6.28
C ALA A 28 -2.41 35.82 -5.38
N HIS A 29 -2.59 35.95 -4.06
CA HIS A 29 -1.85 35.11 -3.14
C HIS A 29 -2.15 33.67 -3.53
N ALA A 30 -1.10 32.91 -3.86
CA ALA A 30 -1.23 31.49 -4.11
C ALA A 30 -1.70 30.85 -2.80
N VAL A 31 -3.02 30.68 -2.66
CA VAL A 31 -3.60 29.91 -1.57
C VAL A 31 -3.23 28.47 -1.88
N ALA A 32 -2.33 27.89 -1.08
CA ALA A 32 -2.02 26.48 -1.19
C ALA A 32 -3.34 25.70 -1.08
N ALA A 33 -3.68 24.94 -2.12
CA ALA A 33 -4.90 24.15 -2.13
C ALA A 33 -4.86 23.17 -0.96
N THR A 34 -5.91 23.17 -0.13
CA THR A 34 -6.04 22.21 0.96
C THR A 34 -6.07 20.80 0.36
N PRO A 35 -5.27 19.85 0.89
CA PRO A 35 -5.28 18.47 0.39
C PRO A 35 -6.67 17.84 0.52
N LEU A 36 -7.09 17.09 -0.50
CA LEU A 36 -8.29 16.26 -0.40
C LEU A 36 -7.99 15.08 0.53
N THR A 37 -8.73 14.96 1.63
CA THR A 37 -8.55 13.89 2.61
C THR A 37 -9.76 12.97 2.64
N GLY A 38 -9.54 11.67 2.82
CA GLY A 38 -10.61 10.70 2.98
C GLY A 38 -10.15 9.39 3.62
N HIS A 39 -11.09 8.48 3.79
CA HIS A 39 -10.86 7.16 4.38
C HIS A 39 -11.50 6.06 3.52
N PHE A 40 -10.99 4.84 3.61
CA PHE A 40 -11.57 3.66 2.97
C PHE A 40 -11.41 2.42 3.85
N PRO A 41 -12.38 1.48 3.81
CA PRO A 41 -12.21 0.18 4.46
C PRO A 41 -11.30 -0.73 3.62
N ILE A 42 -10.62 -1.65 4.29
CA ILE A 42 -9.87 -2.76 3.70
C ILE A 42 -10.57 -4.05 4.11
N GLU A 43 -10.89 -4.89 3.14
CA GLU A 43 -11.41 -6.24 3.34
C GLU A 43 -10.89 -7.08 2.18
N GLU A 44 -9.99 -8.01 2.47
CA GLU A 44 -9.32 -8.83 1.48
C GLU A 44 -9.30 -10.30 1.89
N HIS A 45 -9.58 -11.15 0.91
CA HIS A 45 -9.44 -12.60 0.99
C HIS A 45 -8.60 -13.05 -0.20
N ILE A 46 -7.47 -13.68 0.11
CA ILE A 46 -6.54 -14.25 -0.87
C ILE A 46 -6.55 -15.75 -0.66
N ALA A 47 -7.21 -16.48 -1.56
CA ALA A 47 -7.35 -17.93 -1.44
C ALA A 47 -6.02 -18.69 -1.62
N VAL A 48 -5.10 -18.12 -2.41
CA VAL A 48 -3.74 -18.64 -2.63
C VAL A 48 -2.80 -17.45 -2.70
N LEU A 49 -1.91 -17.34 -1.72
CA LEU A 49 -0.94 -16.26 -1.59
C LEU A 49 0.38 -16.69 -2.22
N ASP A 50 0.78 -16.02 -3.29
CA ASP A 50 2.05 -16.23 -3.98
C ASP A 50 2.95 -14.99 -3.82
N PRO A 51 4.27 -15.18 -3.69
CA PRO A 51 5.04 -16.40 -3.97
C PRO A 51 5.11 -17.45 -2.84
N GLU A 52 4.56 -17.20 -1.65
CA GLU A 52 4.74 -18.03 -0.46
C GLU A 52 4.20 -19.45 -0.65
N SER A 53 3.02 -19.60 -1.25
CA SER A 53 2.43 -20.91 -1.53
C SER A 53 3.34 -21.74 -2.44
N THR A 54 3.90 -21.11 -3.46
CA THR A 54 4.84 -21.74 -4.39
C THR A 54 6.13 -22.16 -3.68
N VAL A 55 6.72 -21.29 -2.84
CA VAL A 55 7.99 -21.58 -2.16
C VAL A 55 7.83 -22.63 -1.06
N CYS A 56 6.75 -22.57 -0.27
CA CYS A 56 6.50 -23.54 0.80
C CYS A 56 5.97 -24.88 0.28
N GLY A 57 5.49 -24.94 -0.97
CA GLY A 57 5.03 -26.18 -1.61
C GLY A 57 3.62 -26.62 -1.19
N PHE A 58 2.83 -25.74 -0.58
CA PHE A 58 1.45 -25.96 -0.20
C PHE A 58 0.65 -24.64 -0.26
N PRO A 59 -0.68 -24.68 -0.48
CA PRO A 59 -1.47 -23.47 -0.55
C PRO A 59 -1.52 -22.77 0.81
N ILE A 60 -1.28 -21.47 0.78
CA ILE A 60 -1.39 -20.55 1.92
C ILE A 60 -2.49 -19.53 1.56
N SER A 61 -3.45 -19.32 2.46
CA SER A 61 -4.49 -18.29 2.29
C SER A 61 -4.29 -17.14 3.28
N SER A 62 -4.78 -15.96 2.91
CA SER A 62 -4.74 -14.77 3.77
C SER A 62 -6.10 -14.11 3.83
N ASP A 63 -6.52 -13.75 5.04
CA ASP A 63 -7.75 -13.01 5.32
C ASP A 63 -7.40 -11.81 6.19
N PHE A 64 -7.69 -10.61 5.73
CA PHE A 64 -7.43 -9.42 6.54
C PHE A 64 -8.43 -8.30 6.30
N THR A 65 -8.59 -7.50 7.35
CA THR A 65 -9.43 -6.31 7.37
C THR A 65 -8.67 -5.14 7.95
N GLY A 66 -9.10 -3.93 7.61
CA GLY A 66 -8.39 -2.74 8.02
C GLY A 66 -9.05 -1.46 7.55
N GLN A 67 -8.27 -0.40 7.62
CA GLN A 67 -8.69 0.94 7.24
C GLN A 67 -7.51 1.72 6.67
N GLY A 68 -7.79 2.47 5.61
CA GLY A 68 -6.86 3.40 5.02
C GLY A 68 -7.33 4.84 5.18
N THR A 69 -6.37 5.75 5.29
CA THR A 69 -6.57 7.20 5.22
C THR A 69 -5.71 7.73 4.09
N PHE A 70 -6.26 8.58 3.23
CA PHE A 70 -5.50 9.18 2.14
C PHE A 70 -5.54 10.70 2.16
N GLN A 71 -4.50 11.31 1.59
CA GLN A 71 -4.41 12.74 1.27
C GLN A 71 -3.92 12.90 -0.17
N VAL A 72 -4.66 13.64 -1.00
CA VAL A 72 -4.27 14.01 -2.37
C VAL A 72 -3.86 15.47 -2.42
N PHE A 73 -2.68 15.73 -2.97
CA PHE A 73 -2.11 17.05 -3.15
C PHE A 73 -2.15 17.43 -4.63
N PHE A 74 -2.45 18.69 -4.90
CA PHE A 74 -2.65 19.22 -6.25
C PHE A 74 -1.64 20.32 -6.57
N ASP A 75 -1.31 20.47 -7.86
CA ASP A 75 -0.58 21.64 -8.37
C ASP A 75 -1.50 22.87 -8.48
N THR A 76 -0.95 23.98 -8.98
CA THR A 76 -1.71 25.23 -9.18
C THR A 76 -2.78 25.15 -10.26
N LEU A 77 -2.75 24.12 -11.11
CA LEU A 77 -3.73 23.87 -12.16
C LEU A 77 -4.82 22.87 -11.69
N GLY A 78 -4.72 22.36 -10.47
CA GLY A 78 -5.64 21.38 -9.91
C GLY A 78 -5.34 19.94 -10.32
N ASN A 79 -4.16 19.65 -10.89
CA ASN A 79 -3.76 18.28 -11.21
C ASN A 79 -3.17 17.59 -9.98
N PRO A 80 -3.46 16.30 -9.73
CA PRO A 80 -2.86 15.56 -8.62
C PRO A 80 -1.36 15.35 -8.87
N ILE A 81 -0.53 15.69 -7.88
CA ILE A 81 0.94 15.54 -7.95
C ILE A 81 1.49 14.57 -6.90
N ARG A 82 0.74 14.35 -5.82
CA ARG A 82 1.15 13.44 -4.73
C ARG A 82 -0.05 12.85 -4.04
N ILE A 83 0.07 11.59 -3.63
CA ILE A 83 -0.89 10.91 -2.78
C ILE A 83 -0.15 10.31 -1.60
N ASN A 84 -0.61 10.60 -0.38
CA ASN A 84 -0.15 9.92 0.82
C ASN A 84 -1.26 9.01 1.31
N VAL A 85 -0.94 7.76 1.62
CA VAL A 85 -1.87 6.78 2.17
C VAL A 85 -1.27 6.19 3.44
N LEU A 86 -2.05 6.12 4.51
CA LEU A 86 -1.74 5.39 5.73
C LEU A 86 -2.72 4.23 5.85
N GLU A 87 -2.21 3.01 5.94
CA GLU A 87 -3.02 1.80 6.07
C GLU A 87 -2.72 1.09 7.40
N HIS A 88 -3.77 0.52 7.99
CA HIS A 88 -3.66 -0.35 9.15
C HIS A 88 -4.56 -1.56 8.92
N SER A 89 -3.98 -2.75 8.94
CA SER A 89 -4.73 -3.99 8.76
C SER A 89 -4.31 -5.06 9.76
N THR A 90 -5.26 -5.95 10.06
CA THR A 90 -5.04 -7.13 10.90
C THR A 90 -5.80 -8.31 10.32
N GLY A 91 -5.33 -9.52 10.58
CA GLY A 91 -5.92 -10.69 9.97
C GLY A 91 -5.21 -11.98 10.32
N THR A 92 -5.37 -12.96 9.45
CA THR A 92 -4.81 -14.30 9.57
C THR A 92 -4.19 -14.76 8.26
N LEU A 93 -3.06 -15.46 8.39
CA LEU A 93 -2.46 -16.25 7.33
C LEU A 93 -2.62 -17.72 7.72
N SER A 94 -3.17 -18.54 6.84
CA SER A 94 -3.61 -19.90 7.17
C SER A 94 -3.07 -20.93 6.19
N ALA A 95 -2.54 -22.03 6.70
CA ALA A 95 -2.18 -23.21 5.91
C ALA A 95 -2.11 -24.45 6.80
N ASN A 96 -2.43 -25.63 6.25
CA ASN A 96 -2.30 -26.92 6.94
C ASN A 96 -3.00 -26.99 8.33
N GLY A 97 -4.09 -26.23 8.52
CA GLY A 97 -4.79 -26.16 9.80
C GLY A 97 -4.10 -25.30 10.86
N ILE A 98 -3.06 -24.54 10.49
CA ILE A 98 -2.34 -23.59 11.34
C ILE A 98 -2.67 -22.16 10.91
N ASP A 99 -2.96 -21.30 11.89
CA ASP A 99 -3.21 -19.88 11.69
C ASP A 99 -2.11 -19.02 12.33
N LEU A 100 -1.55 -18.12 11.53
CA LEU A 100 -0.63 -17.07 11.96
C LEU A 100 -1.36 -15.73 11.99
N ARG A 101 -1.04 -14.89 12.97
CA ARG A 101 -1.59 -13.53 13.06
C ARG A 101 -0.88 -12.60 12.08
N PHE A 102 -1.66 -11.96 11.22
CA PHE A 102 -1.22 -10.89 10.33
C PHE A 102 -1.46 -9.51 10.97
N ALA A 103 -0.51 -8.60 10.78
CA ALA A 103 -0.69 -7.18 11.07
C ALA A 103 0.17 -6.32 10.13
N SER A 104 -0.37 -5.19 9.68
CA SER A 104 0.34 -4.15 8.93
C SER A 104 0.06 -2.76 9.48
N SER A 105 1.00 -1.84 9.23
CA SER A 105 0.88 -0.42 9.55
C SER A 105 1.93 0.36 8.75
N ASP A 106 1.60 0.72 7.52
CA ASP A 106 2.50 1.33 6.55
C ASP A 106 1.96 2.64 5.97
N ASN A 107 2.89 3.48 5.54
CA ASN A 107 2.61 4.69 4.79
C ASN A 107 3.11 4.52 3.36
N LYS A 108 2.25 4.83 2.39
CA LYS A 108 2.53 4.85 0.96
C LYS A 108 2.54 6.29 0.46
N PHE A 109 3.64 6.68 -0.15
CA PHE A 109 3.85 8.01 -0.72
C PHE A 109 4.01 7.87 -2.24
N TYR A 110 2.95 8.18 -2.96
CA TYR A 110 2.95 8.24 -4.42
C TYR A 110 3.43 9.62 -4.85
N ASP A 111 4.56 9.67 -5.55
CA ASP A 111 5.03 10.84 -6.27
C ASP A 111 4.64 10.66 -7.75
N LEU A 112 3.56 11.34 -8.14
CA LEU A 112 3.00 11.21 -9.48
C LEU A 112 3.83 11.96 -10.53
N GLN A 113 4.67 12.90 -10.10
CA GLN A 113 5.56 13.65 -10.99
C GLN A 113 6.80 12.84 -11.34
N ASN A 114 7.39 12.19 -10.34
CA ASN A 114 8.57 11.34 -10.51
C ASN A 114 8.23 9.88 -10.82
N GLN A 115 6.94 9.53 -10.84
CA GLN A 115 6.45 8.17 -11.03
C GLN A 115 7.12 7.17 -10.08
N THR A 116 7.10 7.50 -8.79
CA THR A 116 7.62 6.61 -7.73
C THR A 116 6.60 6.38 -6.63
N LEU A 117 6.70 5.23 -5.99
CA LEU A 117 5.98 4.88 -4.78
C LEU A 117 6.99 4.55 -3.69
N ALA A 118 6.98 5.31 -2.60
CA ALA A 118 7.70 4.94 -1.39
C ALA A 118 6.76 4.30 -0.38
N GLU A 119 7.09 3.10 0.09
CA GLU A 119 6.38 2.40 1.16
C GLU A 119 7.25 2.41 2.42
N VAL A 120 6.69 2.83 3.55
CA VAL A 120 7.43 3.05 4.80
C VAL A 120 6.66 2.55 6.01
N GLY A 121 7.31 1.74 6.85
CA GLY A 121 6.75 1.27 8.11
C GLY A 121 6.73 -0.24 8.20
N LEU A 122 5.62 -0.79 8.69
CA LEU A 122 5.39 -2.23 8.79
C LEU A 122 4.52 -2.67 7.62
N VAL A 123 5.15 -3.17 6.54
CA VAL A 123 4.43 -3.65 5.35
C VAL A 123 3.54 -4.83 5.74
N PHE A 124 4.13 -5.82 6.43
CA PHE A 124 3.38 -6.84 7.13
C PHE A 124 4.21 -7.53 8.21
N ARG A 125 3.52 -8.28 9.07
CA ARG A 125 4.10 -9.21 10.03
C ARG A 125 3.20 -10.41 10.21
N TYR A 126 3.78 -11.60 10.07
CA TYR A 126 3.18 -12.85 10.50
C TYR A 126 3.76 -13.29 11.83
N SER A 127 2.90 -13.75 12.74
CA SER A 127 3.33 -14.20 14.07
C SER A 127 2.50 -15.37 14.60
N ALA A 128 3.17 -16.32 15.27
CA ALA A 128 2.53 -17.48 15.88
C ALA A 128 2.54 -17.37 17.42
N PRO A 129 1.50 -17.86 18.12
CA PRO A 129 1.55 -18.06 19.56
C PRO A 129 2.74 -18.96 19.94
N GLY A 130 3.54 -18.54 20.93
CA GLY A 130 4.69 -19.30 21.42
C GLY A 130 5.98 -19.17 20.60
N LEU A 131 5.90 -18.87 19.29
CA LEU A 131 7.08 -18.68 18.42
C LEU A 131 7.45 -17.21 18.21
N GLY A 132 6.49 -16.29 18.37
CA GLY A 132 6.72 -14.86 18.12
C GLY A 132 6.60 -14.52 16.63
N VAL A 133 7.47 -13.64 16.13
CA VAL A 133 7.47 -13.20 14.73
C VAL A 133 8.13 -14.26 13.86
N VAL A 134 7.44 -14.69 12.80
CA VAL A 134 7.94 -15.73 11.88
C VAL A 134 8.43 -15.16 10.55
N LEU A 135 7.80 -14.08 10.09
CA LEU A 135 8.20 -13.31 8.91
C LEU A 135 7.68 -11.88 9.06
N MET A 136 8.47 -10.90 8.62
CA MET A 136 8.13 -9.49 8.77
C MET A 136 8.95 -8.63 7.83
N ASP A 137 8.24 -7.93 6.97
CA ASP A 137 8.80 -6.91 6.10
C ASP A 137 8.55 -5.54 6.70
N ARG A 138 9.64 -4.81 6.92
CA ARG A 138 9.59 -3.47 7.50
C ARG A 138 10.76 -2.62 7.05
N GLY A 139 10.50 -1.33 6.98
CA GLY A 139 11.53 -0.35 6.66
C GLY A 139 11.01 0.59 5.60
N ARG A 140 11.77 0.75 4.53
CA ARG A 140 11.46 1.64 3.43
C ARG A 140 11.84 0.99 2.09
N LEU A 141 10.87 0.93 1.20
CA LEU A 141 11.06 0.57 -0.21
C LEU A 141 10.68 1.76 -1.08
N ILE A 142 11.38 1.93 -2.21
CA ILE A 142 10.96 2.85 -3.27
C ILE A 142 10.89 2.07 -4.57
N TRP A 143 9.76 2.17 -5.25
CA TRP A 143 9.47 1.50 -6.50
C TRP A 143 9.28 2.53 -7.61
N ASN A 144 9.63 2.16 -8.84
CA ASN A 144 9.06 2.83 -10.01
C ASN A 144 7.58 2.42 -10.13
N ILE A 145 6.75 3.34 -10.58
CA ILE A 145 5.34 3.07 -10.90
C ILE A 145 5.01 3.46 -12.34
N ASP A 146 4.03 2.78 -12.93
CA ASP A 146 3.49 3.16 -14.24
C ASP A 146 2.50 4.34 -14.15
N SER A 147 1.90 4.73 -15.27
CA SER A 147 0.89 5.79 -15.30
C SER A 147 -0.39 5.48 -14.53
N ASN A 148 -0.62 4.22 -14.16
CA ASN A 148 -1.75 3.76 -13.36
C ASN A 148 -1.40 3.62 -11.88
N GLY A 149 -0.15 3.93 -11.50
CA GLY A 149 0.35 3.80 -10.13
C GLY A 149 0.71 2.37 -9.72
N GLU A 150 0.86 1.44 -10.67
CA GLU A 150 1.29 0.07 -10.39
C GLU A 150 2.81 -0.04 -10.37
N MET A 151 3.35 -0.82 -9.43
CA MET A 151 4.80 -1.04 -9.28
C MET A 151 5.37 -1.75 -10.51
N VAL A 152 6.54 -1.31 -10.98
CA VAL A 152 7.21 -1.87 -12.15
C VAL A 152 8.64 -2.27 -11.82
N GLY A 153 8.94 -3.56 -11.98
CA GLY A 153 10.27 -4.13 -11.75
C GLY A 153 10.65 -4.17 -10.28
N ASP A 154 11.96 -4.31 -10.03
CA ASP A 154 12.55 -4.36 -8.69
C ASP A 154 12.57 -2.97 -8.02
N PRO A 155 12.64 -2.89 -6.68
CA PRO A 155 12.70 -1.61 -6.00
C PRO A 155 14.02 -0.89 -6.32
N ILE A 156 13.93 0.42 -6.53
CA ILE A 156 15.09 1.30 -6.78
C ILE A 156 15.80 1.72 -5.50
N PHE A 157 15.19 1.47 -4.34
CA PHE A 157 15.79 1.69 -3.03
C PHE A 157 15.18 0.74 -2.00
N GLU A 158 16.03 0.20 -1.13
CA GLU A 158 15.64 -0.62 0.01
C GLU A 158 16.42 -0.20 1.26
N ALA A 159 15.71 -0.05 2.37
CA ALA A 159 16.31 0.11 3.69
C ALA A 159 15.48 -0.59 4.77
N GLY A 160 16.11 -1.47 5.55
CA GLY A 160 15.45 -2.30 6.55
C GLY A 160 15.23 -3.74 6.06
N PRO A 161 14.80 -4.66 6.95
CA PRO A 161 14.61 -6.06 6.58
C PRO A 161 13.34 -6.28 5.72
N HIS A 162 13.51 -6.86 4.53
CA HIS A 162 12.42 -7.35 3.66
C HIS A 162 12.69 -8.81 3.26
N PRO A 163 12.61 -9.77 4.19
CA PRO A 163 12.87 -11.17 3.90
C PRO A 163 11.99 -11.73 2.78
N GLU A 164 10.72 -11.32 2.63
CA GLU A 164 9.88 -11.76 1.51
C GLU A 164 10.47 -11.34 0.16
N LEU A 165 10.84 -10.08 0.02
CA LEU A 165 11.46 -9.55 -1.20
C LEU A 165 12.75 -10.32 -1.58
N ASN A 166 13.47 -10.79 -0.57
CA ASN A 166 14.73 -11.53 -0.71
C ASN A 166 14.54 -13.05 -0.79
N GLY A 167 13.30 -13.55 -0.80
CA GLY A 167 12.99 -14.98 -0.90
C GLY A 167 13.23 -15.80 0.37
N ASP A 168 13.39 -15.15 1.53
CA ASP A 168 13.62 -15.80 2.82
C ASP A 168 12.28 -16.19 3.49
N PHE A 169 11.71 -17.30 3.02
CA PHE A 169 10.46 -17.87 3.54
C PHE A 169 10.67 -19.02 4.52
N GLY A 170 11.91 -19.38 4.87
CA GLY A 170 12.19 -20.60 5.63
C GLY A 170 11.49 -20.65 6.99
N GLY A 171 11.50 -19.52 7.71
CA GLY A 171 10.79 -19.39 8.99
C GLY A 171 9.26 -19.48 8.86
N LEU A 172 8.71 -18.90 7.78
CA LEU A 172 7.28 -18.97 7.48
C LEU A 172 6.86 -20.40 7.15
N CYS A 173 7.54 -21.07 6.23
CA CYS A 173 7.19 -22.41 5.80
C CYS A 173 7.29 -23.41 6.97
N ALA A 174 8.32 -23.28 7.82
CA ALA A 174 8.47 -24.11 9.01
C ALA A 174 7.32 -23.89 10.02
N ALA A 175 6.86 -22.65 10.19
CA ALA A 175 5.76 -22.32 11.10
C ALA A 175 4.39 -22.82 10.63
N LEU A 176 4.23 -23.07 9.33
CA LEU A 176 2.99 -23.56 8.70
C LEU A 176 3.02 -25.05 8.38
N THR A 177 4.06 -25.77 8.80
CA THR A 177 4.17 -27.23 8.66
C THR A 177 3.77 -27.91 9.98
N PRO A 178 2.88 -28.93 9.97
CA PRO A 178 2.47 -29.67 11.17
C PRO A 178 3.60 -30.40 11.91
#